data_AF-A0A1I5AS57-F1
#
_entry.id   AF-A0A1I5AS57-F1
#
_cell.length_a   1.000
_cell.length_b   1.000
_cell.length_c   1.000
_cell.angle_alpha   90.00
_cell.angle_beta   90.00
_cell.angle_gamma   90.00
#
_symmetry.space_group_name_H-M   'P 1'
#
loop_
_entity.id
_entity.type
_entity.pdbx_description
1 polymer ?
#
loop_
_entity_poly.entity_id
_entity_poly.type
_entity_poly.pdbx_seq_one_letter_code
_entity_poly.pdbx_strand_id
1 'polypeptide(L)'
;MSKPARQALVLWMVGLGLAIAVLFGVLGPPRSSDGAGEALGRLLALTGCAALASWLLARNREPEWTWLRFGLVYAAAIVVIAVISSFGRASAAEPWPFSISFPAGWSVARLEGVSSAAEDLDRGVRTRGRRDDEAGTVILEIGCTTLVEGKSIDIAGEMDDVIEATDSAFEAQGIVSESARPVVEKHAGLGWRIAETTSRNAAGTQVRRTLAMSRNAHCLLVATMVGTPRAHDLQRGTFRAVLDSLVDRRN
;
A
#
# COMPACT_ATOMS: atom_id res chain seq x y z
N MET A 1 -16.18 39.32 -19.77
CA MET A 1 -15.38 38.06 -19.81
C MET A 1 -14.66 38.00 -21.14
N SER A 2 -13.34 37.82 -21.19
CA SER A 2 -12.61 37.79 -22.47
C SER A 2 -12.92 36.52 -23.28
N LYS A 3 -12.82 36.59 -24.61
CA LYS A 3 -12.98 35.44 -25.53
C LYS A 3 -12.17 34.19 -25.08
N PRO A 4 -10.87 34.30 -24.73
CA PRO A 4 -10.09 33.16 -24.22
C PRO A 4 -10.55 32.66 -22.85
N ALA A 5 -11.06 33.53 -21.97
CA ALA A 5 -11.62 33.09 -20.68
C ALA A 5 -12.89 32.25 -20.87
N ARG A 6 -13.73 32.61 -21.85
CA ARG A 6 -14.93 31.83 -22.21
C ARG A 6 -14.56 30.49 -22.82
N GLN A 7 -13.57 30.47 -23.71
CA GLN A 7 -13.07 29.23 -24.32
C GLN A 7 -12.49 28.28 -23.27
N ALA A 8 -11.68 28.80 -22.33
CA ALA A 8 -11.12 28.03 -21.22
C ALA A 8 -12.22 27.41 -20.33
N LEU A 9 -13.23 28.21 -19.96
CA LEU A 9 -14.33 27.74 -19.11
C LEU A 9 -15.14 26.62 -19.79
N VAL A 10 -15.47 26.79 -21.08
CA VAL A 10 -16.23 25.78 -21.83
C VAL A 10 -15.42 24.49 -21.97
N LEU A 11 -14.14 24.57 -22.32
CA LEU A 11 -13.28 23.40 -22.46
C LEU A 11 -12.98 22.72 -21.12
N TRP A 12 -12.91 23.48 -20.03
CA TRP A 12 -12.80 22.93 -18.69
C TRP A 12 -14.02 22.07 -18.34
N MET A 13 -15.23 22.61 -18.51
CA MET A 13 -16.48 21.89 -18.23
C MET A 13 -16.65 20.65 -19.11
N VAL A 14 -16.40 20.78 -20.42
CA VAL A 14 -16.50 19.66 -21.38
C VAL A 14 -15.43 18.62 -21.09
N GLY A 15 -14.19 19.04 -20.83
CA GLY A 15 -13.08 18.15 -20.50
C GLY A 15 -13.28 17.41 -19.19
N LEU A 16 -13.81 18.08 -18.16
CA LEU A 16 -14.15 17.46 -16.87
C LEU A 16 -15.27 16.42 -17.05
N GLY A 17 -16.33 16.76 -17.78
CA GLY A 17 -17.43 15.83 -18.07
C GLY A 17 -16.96 14.59 -18.84
N LEU A 18 -16.12 14.77 -19.86
CA LEU A 18 -15.53 13.65 -20.62
C LEU A 18 -14.61 12.80 -19.75
N ALA A 19 -13.76 13.40 -18.92
CA ALA A 19 -12.86 12.67 -18.05
C ALA A 19 -13.62 11.82 -17.02
N ILE A 20 -14.70 12.37 -16.43
CA ILE A 20 -15.58 11.65 -15.51
C ILE A 20 -16.30 10.51 -16.23
N ALA A 21 -16.83 10.76 -17.43
CA ALA A 21 -17.51 9.73 -18.23
C ALA A 21 -16.58 8.58 -18.63
N VAL A 22 -15.33 8.89 -19.01
CA VAL A 22 -14.30 7.87 -19.30
C VAL A 22 -13.94 7.11 -18.04
N LEU A 23 -13.76 7.81 -16.91
CA LEU A 23 -13.43 7.18 -15.63
C LEU A 23 -14.50 6.16 -15.23
N PHE A 24 -15.79 6.56 -15.20
CA PHE A 24 -16.87 5.66 -14.81
C PHE A 24 -17.25 4.64 -15.89
N GLY A 25 -17.10 4.99 -17.17
CA GLY A 25 -17.40 4.09 -18.29
C GLY A 25 -16.38 2.97 -18.45
N VAL A 26 -15.09 3.23 -18.19
CA VAL A 26 -14.01 2.25 -18.32
C VAL A 26 -13.76 1.50 -17.01
N LEU A 27 -13.78 2.19 -15.87
CA LEU A 27 -13.40 1.61 -14.57
C LEU A 27 -14.61 1.20 -13.72
N GLY A 28 -15.83 1.57 -14.12
CA GLY A 28 -17.04 1.38 -13.33
C GLY A 28 -17.18 2.39 -12.19
N PRO A 29 -18.31 2.38 -11.47
CA PRO A 29 -18.51 3.25 -10.32
C PRO A 29 -17.53 2.88 -9.18
N PRO A 30 -17.04 3.87 -8.43
CA PRO A 30 -16.11 3.67 -7.34
C PRO A 30 -16.78 2.86 -6.23
N ARG A 31 -16.01 1.95 -5.62
CA ARG A 31 -16.51 1.03 -4.59
C ARG A 31 -16.58 1.66 -3.19
N SER A 32 -16.00 2.85 -3.01
CA SER A 32 -16.07 3.64 -1.77
C SER A 32 -16.27 5.12 -2.07
N SER A 33 -16.96 5.83 -1.17
CA SER A 33 -17.20 7.28 -1.27
C SER A 33 -15.92 8.10 -1.20
N ASP A 34 -14.95 7.63 -0.40
CA ASP A 34 -13.74 8.39 -0.09
C ASP A 34 -12.76 8.34 -1.28
N GLY A 35 -12.61 7.17 -1.90
CA GLY A 35 -11.83 7.02 -3.13
C GLY A 35 -12.45 7.72 -4.34
N ALA A 36 -13.79 7.82 -4.38
CA ALA A 36 -14.51 8.59 -5.39
C ALA A 36 -14.21 10.10 -5.26
N GLY A 37 -14.26 10.63 -4.04
CA GLY A 37 -14.01 12.03 -3.74
C GLY A 37 -12.59 12.46 -4.10
N GLU A 38 -11.60 11.64 -3.76
CA GLU A 38 -10.20 11.92 -4.10
C GLU A 38 -9.96 11.87 -5.62
N ALA A 39 -10.49 10.88 -6.32
CA ALA A 39 -10.35 10.76 -7.77
C ALA A 39 -10.99 11.95 -8.51
N LEU A 40 -12.19 12.35 -8.09
CA LEU A 40 -12.87 13.52 -8.64
C LEU A 40 -12.13 14.83 -8.32
N GLY A 41 -11.62 14.97 -7.09
CA GLY A 41 -10.82 16.13 -6.68
C GLY A 41 -9.54 16.28 -7.51
N ARG A 42 -8.84 15.17 -7.78
CA ARG A 42 -7.65 15.14 -8.64
C ARG A 42 -7.99 15.48 -10.09
N LEU A 43 -9.06 14.92 -10.65
CA LEU A 43 -9.51 15.24 -12.01
C LEU A 43 -9.88 16.72 -12.16
N LEU A 44 -10.56 17.28 -11.15
CA LEU A 44 -10.94 18.70 -11.12
C LEU A 44 -9.71 19.60 -11.06
N ALA A 45 -8.71 19.26 -10.24
CA ALA A 45 -7.46 19.99 -10.15
C ALA A 45 -6.66 19.94 -11.46
N LEU A 46 -6.52 18.76 -12.08
CA LEU A 46 -5.76 18.56 -13.32
C LEU A 46 -6.38 19.33 -14.49
N THR A 47 -7.68 19.18 -14.70
CA THR A 47 -8.40 19.87 -15.78
C THR A 47 -8.48 21.37 -15.56
N GLY A 48 -8.62 21.82 -14.29
CA GLY A 48 -8.59 23.24 -13.92
C GLY A 48 -7.24 23.89 -14.19
N CYS A 49 -6.14 23.23 -13.81
CA CYS A 49 -4.78 23.71 -14.08
C CYS A 49 -4.49 23.79 -15.59
N ALA A 50 -4.93 22.80 -16.37
CA ALA A 50 -4.79 22.83 -17.83
C ALA A 50 -5.58 24.01 -18.46
N ALA A 51 -6.78 24.29 -17.97
CA ALA A 51 -7.61 25.39 -18.44
C ALA A 51 -6.98 26.75 -18.10
N LEU A 52 -6.45 26.88 -16.89
CA LEU A 52 -5.75 28.09 -16.44
C LEU A 52 -4.48 28.33 -17.24
N ALA A 53 -3.67 27.29 -17.49
CA ALA A 53 -2.47 27.39 -18.31
C ALA A 53 -2.80 27.79 -19.75
N SER A 54 -3.83 27.19 -20.34
CA SER A 54 -4.30 27.51 -21.70
C SER A 54 -4.83 28.95 -21.79
N TRP A 55 -5.55 29.42 -20.77
CA TRP A 55 -6.01 30.81 -20.68
C TRP A 55 -4.84 31.81 -20.58
N LEU A 56 -3.86 31.54 -19.72
CA LEU A 56 -2.68 32.39 -19.56
C LEU A 56 -1.85 32.47 -20.84
N LEU A 57 -1.66 31.36 -21.54
CA LEU A 57 -0.98 31.30 -22.83
C LEU A 57 -1.74 32.08 -23.91
N ALA A 58 -3.07 31.97 -23.93
CA ALA A 58 -3.91 32.65 -24.91
C ALA A 58 -4.07 34.14 -24.65
N ARG A 59 -3.95 34.58 -23.39
CA ARG A 59 -4.01 36.01 -23.02
C ARG A 59 -2.81 36.81 -23.52
N ASN A 60 -1.64 36.17 -23.66
CA ASN A 60 -0.36 36.85 -23.90
C ASN A 60 0.11 36.79 -25.37
N ARG A 61 -0.70 36.27 -26.30
CA ARG A 61 -0.29 36.02 -27.71
C ARG A 61 -1.34 36.51 -28.69
N GLU A 62 -0.93 37.40 -29.60
CA GLU A 62 -1.57 37.61 -30.91
C GLU A 62 -0.96 36.63 -31.92
N PRO A 63 -1.71 36.04 -32.88
CA PRO A 63 -3.06 36.37 -33.36
C PRO A 63 -4.21 35.64 -32.64
N GLU A 64 -5.46 35.94 -33.05
CA GLU A 64 -6.67 35.37 -32.47
C GLU A 64 -6.67 33.82 -32.37
N TRP A 65 -7.01 33.33 -31.19
CA TRP A 65 -7.11 31.91 -30.91
C TRP A 65 -8.42 31.33 -31.47
N THR A 66 -8.28 30.45 -32.46
CA THR A 66 -9.38 29.62 -32.92
C THR A 66 -9.70 28.53 -31.91
N TRP A 67 -10.96 28.08 -31.87
CA TRP A 67 -11.40 26.99 -30.99
C TRP A 67 -10.56 25.73 -31.15
N LEU A 68 -10.16 25.40 -32.39
CA LEU A 68 -9.33 24.24 -32.69
C LEU A 68 -7.94 24.34 -32.03
N ARG A 69 -7.25 25.49 -32.19
CA ARG A 69 -5.92 25.70 -31.59
C ARG A 69 -5.97 25.67 -30.07
N PHE A 70 -7.00 26.31 -29.49
CA PHE A 70 -7.17 26.32 -28.05
C PHE A 70 -7.45 24.91 -27.51
N GLY A 71 -8.31 24.13 -28.18
CA GLY A 71 -8.62 22.75 -27.82
C GLY A 71 -7.40 21.83 -27.86
N LEU A 72 -6.54 21.96 -28.88
CA LEU A 72 -5.29 21.19 -28.99
C LEU A 72 -4.30 21.52 -27.87
N VAL A 73 -4.13 22.80 -27.54
CA VAL A 73 -3.25 23.22 -26.44
C VAL A 73 -3.77 22.75 -25.08
N TYR A 74 -5.09 22.80 -24.88
CA TYR A 74 -5.72 22.29 -23.66
C TYR A 74 -5.52 20.76 -23.52
N ALA A 75 -5.73 20.00 -24.59
CA ALA A 75 -5.50 18.55 -24.58
C ALA A 75 -4.01 18.21 -24.31
N ALA A 76 -3.09 18.92 -24.95
CA ALA A 76 -1.65 18.75 -24.71
C ALA A 76 -1.27 19.08 -23.26
N ALA A 77 -1.84 20.15 -22.69
CA ALA A 77 -1.62 20.53 -21.30
C ALA A 77 -2.13 19.45 -20.33
N ILE A 78 -3.32 18.87 -20.57
CA ILE A 78 -3.82 17.73 -19.78
C ILE A 78 -2.83 16.57 -19.82
N VAL A 79 -2.36 16.18 -21.01
CA VAL A 79 -1.43 15.05 -21.15
C VAL A 79 -0.12 15.32 -20.41
N VAL A 80 0.46 16.52 -20.57
CA VAL A 80 1.71 16.88 -19.87
C VAL A 80 1.53 16.88 -18.35
N ILE A 81 0.45 17.46 -17.83
CA ILE A 81 0.20 17.48 -16.38
C ILE A 81 -0.07 16.05 -15.87
N ALA A 82 -0.81 15.23 -16.62
CA ALA A 82 -1.04 13.83 -16.28
C ALA A 82 0.28 13.03 -16.23
N VAL A 83 1.16 13.21 -17.22
CA VAL A 83 2.49 12.60 -17.27
C VAL A 83 3.35 13.06 -16.10
N ILE A 84 3.43 14.37 -15.83
CA ILE A 84 4.19 14.92 -14.69
C ILE A 84 3.63 14.38 -13.36
N SER A 85 2.31 14.32 -13.20
CA SER A 85 1.68 13.76 -12.00
C SER A 85 1.96 12.26 -11.82
N SER A 86 2.22 11.55 -12.92
CA SER A 86 2.60 10.13 -12.91
C SER A 86 4.08 9.95 -12.57
N PHE A 87 4.96 10.82 -13.06
CA PHE A 87 6.38 10.85 -12.69
C PHE A 87 6.62 11.34 -11.25
N GLY A 88 5.76 12.24 -10.74
CA GLY A 88 5.79 12.67 -9.34
C GLY A 88 5.44 11.55 -8.34
N ARG A 89 4.69 10.52 -8.76
CA ARG A 89 4.49 9.31 -7.92
C ARG A 89 5.71 8.41 -7.88
N ALA A 90 6.55 8.40 -8.91
CA ALA A 90 7.79 7.63 -8.92
C ALA A 90 8.89 8.24 -8.02
N SER A 91 8.71 9.47 -7.54
CA SER A 91 9.72 10.24 -6.79
C SER A 91 9.22 10.76 -5.43
N ALA A 92 7.99 10.45 -5.03
CA ALA A 92 7.60 10.52 -3.63
C ALA A 92 8.46 9.48 -2.87
N ALA A 93 9.25 9.96 -1.91
CA ALA A 93 10.22 9.20 -1.12
C ALA A 93 9.78 7.76 -0.85
N GLU A 94 10.71 6.80 -1.01
CA GLU A 94 10.50 5.39 -0.68
C GLU A 94 9.68 5.30 0.63
N PRO A 95 8.44 4.77 0.60
CA PRO A 95 7.57 4.73 1.78
C PRO A 95 8.08 3.79 2.88
N TRP A 96 9.29 3.24 2.73
CA TRP A 96 9.92 2.30 3.64
C TRP A 96 10.89 3.03 4.59
N PRO A 97 10.57 3.22 5.88
CA PRO A 97 11.48 3.88 6.83
C PRO A 97 12.69 3.02 7.23
N PHE A 98 12.75 1.76 6.82
CA PHE A 98 13.73 0.77 7.30
C PHE A 98 14.63 0.20 6.20
N SER A 99 15.76 -0.38 6.58
CA SER A 99 16.38 -1.43 5.77
C SER A 99 15.88 -2.80 6.22
N ILE A 100 15.67 -3.71 5.28
CA ILE A 100 15.40 -5.12 5.57
C ILE A 100 16.37 -5.96 4.76
N SER A 101 17.05 -6.91 5.40
CA SER A 101 17.96 -7.82 4.73
C SER A 101 17.43 -9.25 4.84
N PHE A 102 17.26 -9.91 3.70
CA PHE A 102 17.00 -11.33 3.63
C PHE A 102 18.30 -12.09 3.33
N PRO A 103 18.51 -13.28 3.90
CA PRO A 103 19.66 -14.11 3.54
C PRO A 103 19.64 -14.51 2.05
N ALA A 104 20.79 -14.92 1.54
CA ALA A 104 20.89 -15.49 0.20
C ALA A 104 19.94 -16.70 0.01
N GLY A 105 19.44 -16.87 -1.21
CA GLY A 105 18.50 -17.94 -1.56
C GLY A 105 17.03 -17.64 -1.28
N TRP A 106 16.69 -16.44 -0.78
CA TRP A 106 15.32 -15.97 -0.67
C TRP A 106 14.92 -15.16 -1.91
N SER A 107 13.74 -15.46 -2.46
CA SER A 107 13.09 -14.60 -3.44
C SER A 107 12.36 -13.49 -2.70
N VAL A 108 12.71 -12.23 -2.97
CA VAL A 108 12.16 -11.08 -2.23
C VAL A 108 11.36 -10.20 -3.18
N ALA A 109 10.12 -9.90 -2.80
CA ALA A 109 9.25 -8.97 -3.50
C ALA A 109 8.80 -7.87 -2.55
N ARG A 110 8.84 -6.63 -3.03
CA ARG A 110 8.13 -5.51 -2.39
C ARG A 110 6.71 -5.49 -2.92
N LEU A 111 5.74 -5.39 -2.03
CA LEU A 111 4.32 -5.37 -2.35
C LEU A 111 3.70 -4.08 -1.83
N GLU A 112 2.73 -3.57 -2.56
CA GLU A 112 1.93 -2.43 -2.14
C GLU A 112 1.01 -2.82 -0.98
N GLY A 113 0.74 -1.84 -0.12
CA GLY A 113 -0.14 -1.98 1.02
C GLY A 113 0.41 -2.82 2.17
N VAL A 114 -0.41 -2.89 3.22
CA VAL A 114 -0.15 -3.72 4.42
C VAL A 114 -0.81 -5.09 4.30
N SER A 115 -1.75 -5.26 3.38
CA SER A 115 -2.40 -6.52 3.05
C SER A 115 -2.69 -6.62 1.54
N SER A 116 -3.27 -7.72 1.08
CA SER A 116 -3.75 -7.86 -0.30
C SER A 116 -5.15 -7.27 -0.53
N ALA A 117 -5.80 -6.77 0.52
CA ALA A 117 -7.09 -6.11 0.41
C ALA A 117 -6.94 -4.75 -0.27
N ALA A 118 -7.92 -4.37 -1.09
CA ALA A 118 -7.83 -3.15 -1.91
C ALA A 118 -7.83 -1.88 -1.03
N GLU A 119 -8.55 -1.94 0.08
CA GLU A 119 -8.66 -0.91 1.12
C GLU A 119 -7.38 -0.72 1.95
N ASP A 120 -6.41 -1.63 1.82
CA ASP A 120 -5.15 -1.59 2.57
C ASP A 120 -3.94 -1.18 1.72
N LEU A 121 -4.15 -0.90 0.43
CA LEU A 121 -3.07 -0.60 -0.53
C LEU A 121 -2.34 0.72 -0.23
N ASP A 122 -3.03 1.69 0.36
CA ASP A 122 -2.50 3.00 0.74
C ASP A 122 -2.11 3.10 2.22
N ARG A 123 -2.38 2.05 3.02
CA ARG A 123 -2.21 2.06 4.48
C ARG A 123 -0.80 1.70 4.94
N GLY A 124 0.12 1.52 4.01
CA GLY A 124 1.53 1.25 4.29
C GLY A 124 2.17 0.39 3.22
N VAL A 125 3.16 -0.40 3.64
CA VAL A 125 4.01 -1.17 2.73
C VAL A 125 4.35 -2.53 3.31
N ARG A 126 4.56 -3.53 2.45
CA ARG A 126 5.04 -4.85 2.89
C ARG A 126 6.13 -5.43 1.98
N THR A 127 7.02 -6.22 2.55
CA THR A 127 8.06 -6.97 1.85
C THR A 127 7.85 -8.44 2.14
N ARG A 128 7.82 -9.26 1.09
CA ARG A 128 7.64 -10.72 1.16
C ARG A 128 8.91 -11.40 0.71
N GLY A 129 9.53 -12.15 1.61
CA GLY A 129 10.48 -13.19 1.29
C GLY A 129 9.78 -14.52 1.10
N ARG A 130 10.17 -15.27 0.06
CA ARG A 130 9.76 -16.65 -0.16
C ARG A 130 11.01 -17.51 -0.32
N ARG A 131 10.99 -18.67 0.33
CA ARG A 131 11.99 -19.72 0.15
C ARG A 131 11.30 -21.04 -0.09
N ASP A 132 11.75 -21.73 -1.14
CA ASP A 132 11.34 -23.08 -1.48
C ASP A 132 12.57 -23.98 -1.36
N ASP A 133 12.50 -24.99 -0.51
CA ASP A 133 13.56 -26.00 -0.36
C ASP A 133 12.97 -27.40 -0.09
N GLU A 134 13.84 -28.40 0.13
CA GLU A 134 13.42 -29.79 0.38
C GLU A 134 12.53 -29.96 1.62
N ALA A 135 12.57 -29.02 2.58
CA ALA A 135 11.70 -29.05 3.74
C ALA A 135 10.30 -28.48 3.44
N GLY A 136 10.15 -27.74 2.35
CA GLY A 136 8.90 -27.16 1.86
C GLY A 136 9.03 -25.67 1.55
N THR A 137 7.87 -25.01 1.46
CA THR A 137 7.78 -23.57 1.27
C THR A 137 7.68 -22.85 2.61
N VAL A 138 8.45 -21.78 2.76
CA VAL A 138 8.29 -20.77 3.82
C VAL A 138 8.09 -19.41 3.19
N ILE A 139 7.13 -18.67 3.71
CA ILE A 139 6.89 -17.28 3.39
C ILE A 139 7.18 -16.47 4.65
N LEU A 140 7.94 -15.39 4.50
CA LEU A 140 8.18 -14.40 5.55
C LEU A 140 7.72 -13.05 5.01
N GLU A 141 6.78 -12.40 5.67
CA GLU A 141 6.35 -11.04 5.33
C GLU A 141 6.69 -10.08 6.46
N ILE A 142 7.08 -8.86 6.09
CA ILE A 142 7.19 -7.73 7.01
C ILE A 142 6.36 -6.60 6.45
N GLY A 143 5.41 -6.13 7.23
CA GLY A 143 4.58 -4.97 6.97
C GLY A 143 4.91 -3.82 7.90
N CYS A 144 4.75 -2.60 7.39
CA CYS A 144 4.79 -1.36 8.14
C CYS A 144 3.50 -0.60 7.83
N THR A 145 2.62 -0.53 8.83
CA THR A 145 1.32 0.13 8.73
C THR A 145 1.41 1.53 9.28
N THR A 146 1.02 2.52 8.48
CA THR A 146 1.04 3.93 8.88
C THR A 146 0.18 4.12 10.12
N LEU A 147 0.74 4.76 11.16
CA LEU A 147 -0.03 5.08 12.36
C LEU A 147 -1.03 6.19 12.05
N VAL A 148 -2.27 6.02 12.52
CA VAL A 148 -3.25 7.09 12.53
C VAL A 148 -2.90 8.02 13.69
N GLU A 149 -2.72 9.30 13.40
CA GLU A 149 -2.34 10.32 14.38
C GLU A 149 -3.35 10.36 15.55
N GLY A 150 -2.83 10.36 16.78
CA GLY A 150 -3.66 10.39 18.00
C GLY A 150 -4.19 9.05 18.50
N LYS A 151 -4.02 7.93 17.78
CA LYS A 151 -4.40 6.60 18.28
C LYS A 151 -3.25 5.96 19.07
N SER A 152 -3.43 5.76 20.37
CA SER A 152 -2.52 4.92 21.15
C SER A 152 -2.77 3.45 20.80
N ILE A 153 -1.75 2.76 20.29
CA ILE A 153 -1.84 1.33 19.98
C ILE A 153 -1.27 0.53 21.14
N ASP A 154 -2.09 -0.31 21.77
CA ASP A 154 -1.63 -1.35 22.68
C ASP A 154 -1.30 -2.62 21.88
N ILE A 155 0.00 -2.90 21.75
CA ILE A 155 0.48 -4.05 20.97
C ILE A 155 0.03 -5.39 21.57
N ALA A 156 -0.35 -5.45 22.85
CA ALA A 156 -0.81 -6.69 23.49
C ALA A 156 -2.22 -6.99 23.02
N GLY A 157 -3.14 -6.05 23.26
CA GLY A 157 -4.51 -6.15 22.75
C GLY A 157 -4.55 -6.41 21.24
N GLU A 158 -3.78 -5.67 20.45
CA GLU A 158 -3.80 -5.85 18.98
C GLU A 158 -3.23 -7.20 18.53
N MET A 159 -2.25 -7.76 19.27
CA MET A 159 -1.76 -9.13 18.99
C MET A 159 -2.84 -10.16 19.32
N ASP A 160 -3.49 -10.02 20.48
CA ASP A 160 -4.55 -10.93 20.91
C ASP A 160 -5.73 -10.88 19.92
N ASP A 161 -6.15 -9.68 19.49
CA ASP A 161 -7.19 -9.47 18.48
C ASP A 161 -6.84 -10.14 17.14
N VAL A 162 -5.58 -10.03 16.68
CA VAL A 162 -5.14 -10.65 15.42
C VAL A 162 -5.11 -12.18 15.51
N ILE A 163 -4.68 -12.72 16.66
CA ILE A 163 -4.69 -14.17 16.91
C ILE A 163 -6.12 -14.67 16.91
N GLU A 164 -7.02 -14.04 17.69
CA GLU A 164 -8.43 -14.41 17.79
C GLU A 164 -9.13 -14.33 16.43
N ALA A 165 -8.94 -13.25 15.68
CA ALA A 165 -9.53 -13.08 14.36
C ALA A 165 -9.04 -14.13 13.36
N THR A 166 -7.75 -14.49 13.40
CA THR A 166 -7.23 -15.55 12.52
C THR A 166 -7.75 -16.92 12.93
N ASP A 167 -7.72 -17.24 14.22
CA ASP A 167 -8.12 -18.55 14.72
C ASP A 167 -9.62 -18.76 14.42
N SER A 168 -10.45 -17.73 14.58
CA SER A 168 -11.86 -17.73 14.16
C SER A 168 -12.04 -17.95 12.66
N ALA A 169 -11.23 -17.28 11.83
CA ALA A 169 -11.30 -17.43 10.37
C ALA A 169 -10.86 -18.83 9.89
N PHE A 170 -9.92 -19.46 10.59
CA PHE A 170 -9.49 -20.84 10.36
C PHE A 170 -10.52 -21.85 10.86
N GLU A 171 -11.11 -21.65 12.03
CA GLU A 171 -12.17 -22.50 12.55
C GLU A 171 -13.38 -22.53 11.61
N ALA A 172 -13.76 -21.36 11.06
CA ALA A 172 -14.81 -21.26 10.05
C ALA A 172 -14.54 -22.07 8.77
N GLN A 173 -13.27 -22.44 8.51
CA GLN A 173 -12.83 -23.28 7.40
C GLN A 173 -12.59 -24.74 7.81
N GLY A 174 -12.92 -25.13 9.04
CA GLY A 174 -12.66 -26.46 9.58
C GLY A 174 -11.17 -26.72 9.88
N ILE A 175 -10.40 -25.66 10.12
CA ILE A 175 -8.99 -25.72 10.49
C ILE A 175 -8.89 -25.43 11.99
N VAL A 176 -8.34 -26.38 12.74
CA VAL A 176 -8.10 -26.21 14.19
C VAL A 176 -6.75 -25.53 14.37
N SER A 177 -6.72 -24.47 15.19
CA SER A 177 -5.50 -23.71 15.47
C SER A 177 -5.20 -23.69 16.96
N GLU A 178 -3.93 -23.88 17.29
CA GLU A 178 -3.40 -23.78 18.65
C GLU A 178 -2.36 -22.67 18.68
N SER A 179 -2.66 -21.61 19.41
CA SER A 179 -1.80 -20.44 19.57
C SER A 179 -1.07 -20.49 20.92
N ALA A 180 0.26 -20.40 20.87
CA ALA A 180 1.08 -20.25 22.07
C ALA A 180 0.92 -18.84 22.65
N ARG A 181 1.13 -18.71 23.97
CA ARG A 181 1.12 -17.39 24.61
C ARG A 181 2.18 -16.48 24.01
N PRO A 182 1.86 -15.21 23.71
CA PRO A 182 2.86 -14.27 23.21
C PRO A 182 4.01 -14.06 24.21
N VAL A 183 5.23 -14.01 23.70
CA VAL A 183 6.45 -13.69 24.45
C VAL A 183 7.02 -12.37 23.95
N VAL A 184 7.81 -11.69 24.80
CA VAL A 184 8.51 -10.46 24.41
C VAL A 184 9.97 -10.78 24.14
N GLU A 185 10.44 -10.54 22.90
CA GLU A 185 11.84 -10.65 22.50
C GLU A 185 12.36 -9.26 22.06
N LYS A 186 13.66 -8.99 22.20
CA LYS A 186 14.26 -7.72 21.77
C LYS A 186 15.11 -7.95 20.53
N HIS A 187 14.77 -7.26 19.43
CA HIS A 187 15.47 -7.34 18.14
C HIS A 187 15.67 -5.94 17.57
N ALA A 188 16.87 -5.64 17.09
CA ALA A 188 17.24 -4.31 16.56
C ALA A 188 16.86 -3.13 17.48
N GLY A 189 16.90 -3.33 18.80
CA GLY A 189 16.51 -2.31 19.80
C GLY A 189 15.00 -2.18 20.04
N LEU A 190 14.17 -2.83 19.23
CA LEU A 190 12.71 -2.86 19.37
C LEU A 190 12.26 -4.04 20.24
N GLY A 191 11.25 -3.80 21.09
CA GLY A 191 10.54 -4.88 21.79
C GLY A 191 9.48 -5.48 20.88
N TRP A 192 9.65 -6.73 20.50
CA TRP A 192 8.72 -7.49 19.69
C TRP A 192 7.89 -8.40 20.59
N ARG A 193 6.56 -8.32 20.45
CA ARG A 193 5.67 -9.37 20.94
C ARG A 193 5.60 -10.43 19.85
N ILE A 194 5.86 -11.69 20.20
CA ILE A 194 5.95 -12.81 19.25
C ILE A 194 5.04 -13.94 19.74
N ALA A 195 4.19 -14.45 18.85
CA ALA A 195 3.33 -15.60 19.09
C ALA A 195 3.52 -16.63 17.97
N GLU A 196 3.47 -17.91 18.34
CA GLU A 196 3.47 -19.02 17.37
C GLU A 196 2.09 -19.68 17.36
N THR A 197 1.52 -19.91 16.18
CA THR A 197 0.29 -20.67 15.96
C THR A 197 0.60 -21.91 15.15
N THR A 198 0.04 -23.05 15.54
CA THR A 198 0.03 -24.27 14.72
C THR A 198 -1.39 -24.56 14.29
N SER A 199 -1.62 -24.68 12.99
CA SER A 199 -2.94 -24.91 12.40
C SER A 199 -2.97 -26.25 11.67
N ARG A 200 -4.07 -27.00 11.80
CA ARG A 200 -4.25 -28.33 11.22
C ARG A 200 -5.64 -28.47 10.58
N ASN A 201 -5.70 -28.96 9.35
CA ASN A 201 -6.96 -29.31 8.70
C ASN A 201 -7.38 -30.77 8.97
N ALA A 202 -8.59 -31.15 8.55
CA ALA A 202 -9.11 -32.51 8.71
C ALA A 202 -8.26 -33.60 8.01
N ALA A 203 -7.53 -33.24 6.95
CA ALA A 203 -6.63 -34.15 6.23
C ALA A 203 -5.29 -34.37 6.96
N GLY A 204 -5.06 -33.71 8.09
CA GLY A 204 -3.82 -33.80 8.86
C GLY A 204 -2.69 -32.90 8.35
N THR A 205 -2.92 -32.10 7.31
CA THR A 205 -1.95 -31.09 6.85
C THR A 205 -1.78 -30.04 7.94
N GLN A 206 -0.53 -29.79 8.31
CA GLN A 206 -0.17 -28.81 9.32
C GLN A 206 0.58 -27.63 8.71
N VAL A 207 0.30 -26.45 9.22
CA VAL A 207 1.02 -25.22 8.96
C VAL A 207 1.40 -24.61 10.29
N ARG A 208 2.62 -24.09 10.38
CA ARG A 208 3.07 -23.30 11.52
C ARG A 208 3.25 -21.86 11.09
N ARG A 209 2.82 -20.95 11.96
CA ARG A 209 2.92 -19.50 11.79
C ARG A 209 3.63 -18.89 13.00
N THR A 210 4.55 -17.98 12.74
CA THR A 210 5.04 -17.02 13.74
C THR A 210 4.49 -15.65 13.38
N LEU A 211 3.91 -14.95 14.33
CA LEU A 211 3.47 -13.57 14.23
C LEU A 211 4.29 -12.75 15.22
N ALA A 212 4.88 -11.65 14.75
CA ALA A 212 5.60 -10.71 15.59
C ALA A 212 5.08 -9.29 15.35
N MET A 213 4.82 -8.55 16.42
CA MET A 213 4.36 -7.17 16.36
C MET A 213 5.25 -6.27 17.21
N SER A 214 5.57 -5.11 16.66
CA SER A 214 6.29 -4.06 17.36
C SER A 214 5.83 -2.70 16.85
N ARG A 215 6.26 -1.63 17.50
CA ARG A 215 5.98 -0.27 17.04
C ARG A 215 7.23 0.58 17.17
N ASN A 216 7.35 1.55 16.29
CA ASN A 216 8.30 2.66 16.44
C ASN A 216 7.56 3.98 16.26
N ALA A 217 8.31 5.07 16.09
CA ALA A 217 7.75 6.41 15.92
C ALA A 217 6.95 6.59 14.62
N HIS A 218 7.05 5.68 13.66
CA HIS A 218 6.57 5.87 12.30
C HIS A 218 5.47 4.87 11.89
N CYS A 219 5.56 3.61 12.33
CA CYS A 219 4.57 2.61 12.00
C CYS A 219 4.40 1.52 13.07
N LEU A 220 3.28 0.83 12.94
CA LEU A 220 3.09 -0.51 13.50
C LEU A 220 3.81 -1.50 12.57
N LEU A 221 4.79 -2.20 13.11
CA LEU A 221 5.52 -3.26 12.41
C LEU A 221 4.85 -4.59 12.69
N VAL A 222 4.58 -5.34 11.62
CA VAL A 222 4.05 -6.70 11.70
C VAL A 222 4.94 -7.60 10.87
N ALA A 223 5.47 -8.66 11.47
CA ALA A 223 6.21 -9.67 10.76
C ALA A 223 5.51 -11.01 10.91
N THR A 224 5.31 -11.72 9.81
CA THR A 224 4.70 -13.04 9.78
C THR A 224 5.63 -14.01 9.08
N MET A 225 5.78 -15.21 9.63
CA MET A 225 6.41 -16.34 8.95
C MET A 225 5.42 -17.49 8.92
N VAL A 226 5.23 -18.10 7.77
CA VAL A 226 4.29 -19.21 7.57
C VAL A 226 4.96 -20.31 6.75
N GLY A 227 4.80 -21.56 7.14
CA GLY A 227 5.29 -22.70 6.37
C GLY A 227 4.87 -24.05 6.96
N THR A 228 5.32 -25.13 6.34
CA THR A 228 5.21 -26.47 6.93
C THR A 228 6.00 -26.52 8.25
N PRO A 229 5.65 -27.37 9.23
CA PRO A 229 6.34 -27.40 10.53
C PRO A 229 7.86 -27.55 10.40
N ARG A 230 8.32 -28.44 9.53
CA ARG A 230 9.76 -28.67 9.28
C ARG A 230 10.44 -27.45 8.68
N ALA A 231 9.87 -26.85 7.64
CA ALA A 231 10.48 -25.70 6.98
C ALA A 231 10.47 -24.46 7.89
N HIS A 232 9.36 -24.25 8.61
CA HIS A 232 9.23 -23.19 9.61
C HIS A 232 10.31 -23.31 10.71
N ASP A 233 10.50 -24.51 11.26
CA ASP A 233 11.48 -24.73 12.33
C ASP A 233 12.92 -24.48 11.86
N LEU A 234 13.26 -24.84 10.61
CA LEU A 234 14.54 -24.55 10.00
C LEU A 234 14.76 -23.05 9.74
N GLN A 235 13.71 -22.30 9.41
CA GLN A 235 13.79 -20.87 9.08
C GLN A 235 13.57 -19.93 10.27
N ARG A 236 13.32 -20.45 11.47
CA ARG A 236 13.14 -19.63 12.69
C ARG A 236 14.36 -18.78 13.03
N GLY A 237 15.57 -19.28 12.79
CA GLY A 237 16.80 -18.47 12.92
C GLY A 237 16.84 -17.33 11.90
N THR A 238 16.44 -17.60 10.66
CA THR A 238 16.30 -16.59 9.61
C THR A 238 15.28 -15.52 9.98
N PHE A 239 14.12 -15.90 10.51
CA PHE A 239 13.09 -14.95 10.95
C PHE A 239 13.65 -13.93 11.94
N ARG A 240 14.31 -14.42 13.00
CA ARG A 240 14.97 -13.56 14.00
C ARG A 240 16.05 -12.67 13.37
N ALA A 241 16.88 -13.22 12.48
CA ALA A 241 17.91 -12.44 11.78
C ALA A 241 17.31 -11.32 10.91
N VAL A 242 16.16 -11.56 10.27
CA VAL A 242 15.44 -10.52 9.53
C VAL A 242 14.91 -9.45 10.49
N LEU A 243 14.35 -9.83 11.64
CA LEU A 243 13.93 -8.86 12.67
C LEU A 243 15.11 -8.02 13.19
N ASP A 244 16.28 -8.64 13.40
CA ASP A 244 17.51 -7.96 13.81
C ASP A 244 18.07 -7.02 12.73
N SER A 245 17.69 -7.22 11.47
CA SER A 245 18.10 -6.35 10.35
C SER A 245 17.26 -5.09 10.19
N LEU A 246 16.14 -4.99 10.93
CA LEU A 246 15.22 -3.85 10.87
C LEU A 246 15.82 -2.63 11.56
N VAL A 247 16.65 -1.90 10.82
CA VAL A 247 17.22 -0.63 11.26
C VAL A 247 16.37 0.52 10.71
N ASP A 248 15.95 1.41 11.61
CA ASP A 248 15.32 2.68 11.25
C ASP A 248 16.36 3.57 10.56
N ARG A 249 16.10 3.93 9.29
CA ARG A 249 17.02 4.74 8.48
C ARG A 249 17.01 6.22 8.85
N ARG A 250 16.13 6.65 9.76
CA ARG A 250 15.93 8.06 10.11
C ARG A 250 16.56 8.48 11.44
N ASN A 251 17.19 7.55 12.15
CA ASN A 251 18.06 7.81 13.30
C ASN A 251 19.53 7.84 12.87
#